data_AF-A0A7S2CFE4-F1
#
_entry.id   AF-A0A7S2CFE4-F1
#
_cell.length_a   1.000
_cell.length_b   1.000
_cell.length_c   1.000
_cell.angle_alpha   90.00
_cell.angle_beta   90.00
_cell.angle_gamma   90.00
#
_symmetry.space_group_name_H-M   'P 1'
#
loop_
_entity.id
_entity.type
_entity.pdbx_description
1 polymer ?
#
loop_
_entity_poly.entity_id
_entity_poly.type
_entity_poly.pdbx_seq_one_letter_code
_entity_poly.pdbx_strand_id
1 'polypeptide(L)'
;CTSAACTDAFARNVSVFIHRESGGVLDERTIFRVVRNGSRPTYLMNKVATVRVANGTFAFRNPVSFHSFARPSIRDAEHETAALIDHLFTHKNHPPFISRLLIQRM
;
A
#
# COMPACT_ATOMS: atom_id res chain seq x y z
N CYS A 1 15.54 12.88 -10.18
CA CYS A 1 16.42 11.72 -10.36
C CYS A 1 16.98 11.76 -11.78
N THR A 2 18.28 11.52 -11.98
CA THR A 2 18.97 11.61 -13.30
C THR A 2 19.65 10.31 -13.73
N SER A 3 19.44 9.20 -13.01
CA SER A 3 20.01 7.90 -13.38
C SER A 3 19.38 7.33 -14.65
N ALA A 4 20.07 6.41 -15.33
CA ALA A 4 19.59 5.73 -16.54
C ALA A 4 18.22 5.04 -16.33
N ALA A 5 17.99 4.49 -15.13
CA ALA A 5 16.71 3.91 -14.75
C ALA A 5 15.59 4.96 -14.65
N CYS A 6 15.91 6.17 -14.18
CA CYS A 6 14.95 7.27 -14.08
C CYS A 6 14.64 7.89 -15.45
N THR A 7 15.59 7.92 -16.39
CA THR A 7 15.33 8.35 -17.76
C THR A 7 14.48 7.35 -18.54
N ASP A 8 14.70 6.04 -18.38
CA ASP A 8 13.82 5.00 -18.95
C ASP A 8 12.42 5.05 -18.34
N ALA A 9 12.32 5.25 -17.02
CA ALA A 9 11.04 5.41 -16.34
C ALA A 9 10.26 6.65 -16.85
N PHE A 10 10.95 7.76 -17.11
CA PHE A 10 10.35 8.97 -17.68
C PHE A 10 9.76 8.71 -19.07
N ALA A 11 10.45 7.94 -19.92
CA ALA A 11 9.95 7.53 -21.22
C ALA A 11 8.66 6.68 -21.14
N ARG A 12 8.41 6.05 -19.99
CA ARG A 12 7.20 5.26 -19.70
C ARG A 12 6.13 6.05 -18.91
N ASN A 13 6.21 7.39 -18.91
CA ASN A 13 5.30 8.28 -18.18
C ASN A 13 5.34 8.11 -16.64
N VAL A 14 6.51 7.77 -16.10
CA VAL A 14 6.76 7.73 -14.65
C VAL A 14 7.64 8.91 -14.25
N SER A 15 7.13 9.80 -13.40
CA SER A 15 7.92 10.89 -12.82
C SER A 15 8.21 10.62 -11.36
N VAL A 16 9.48 10.73 -10.97
CA VAL A 16 9.97 10.43 -9.61
C VAL A 16 10.27 11.73 -8.88
N PHE A 17 9.60 11.95 -7.74
CA PHE A 17 9.82 13.08 -6.84
C PHE A 17 10.63 12.59 -5.64
N ILE A 18 11.81 13.18 -5.46
CA ILE A 18 12.71 12.88 -4.34
C ILE A 18 12.63 14.04 -3.35
N HIS A 19 12.65 13.72 -2.07
CA HIS A 19 12.67 14.74 -1.02
C HIS A 19 14.00 15.50 -1.04
N ARG A 20 13.96 16.82 -0.81
CA ARG A 20 15.14 17.69 -0.93
C ARG A 20 16.31 17.26 -0.03
N GLU A 21 16.00 16.78 1.16
CA GLU A 21 16.98 16.33 2.16
C GLU A 21 17.64 14.99 1.79
N SER A 22 17.06 14.22 0.87
CA SER A 22 17.53 12.87 0.52
C SER A 22 18.67 12.89 -0.50
N GLY A 23 19.14 14.08 -0.90
CA GLY A 23 20.37 14.24 -1.70
C GLY A 23 20.35 13.55 -3.07
N GLY A 24 19.17 13.25 -3.61
CA GLY A 24 19.02 12.52 -4.88
C GLY A 24 18.99 10.99 -4.76
N VAL A 25 18.96 10.46 -3.54
CA VAL A 25 18.78 9.02 -3.24
C VAL A 25 17.29 8.67 -3.15
N LEU A 26 16.93 7.47 -3.63
CA LEU A 26 15.58 6.92 -3.46
C LEU A 26 15.42 6.40 -2.03
N ASP A 27 14.43 6.92 -1.33
CA ASP A 27 14.14 6.63 0.08
C ASP A 27 12.65 6.37 0.31
N GLU A 28 12.25 6.12 1.56
CA GLU A 28 10.86 5.89 1.94
C GLU A 28 9.95 7.13 1.68
N ARG A 29 10.55 8.32 1.50
CA ARG A 29 9.83 9.57 1.22
C ARG A 29 9.69 9.84 -0.27
N THR A 30 10.22 8.96 -1.12
CA THR A 30 10.14 9.10 -2.56
C THR A 30 8.74 8.81 -3.07
N ILE A 31 8.24 9.72 -3.92
CA ILE A 31 6.90 9.63 -4.52
C ILE A 31 7.05 9.35 -6.02
N PHE A 32 6.34 8.33 -6.49
CA PHE A 32 6.26 7.96 -7.89
C PHE A 32 4.91 8.41 -8.44
N ARG A 33 4.91 9.26 -9.47
CA ARG A 33 3.71 9.56 -10.24
C ARG A 33 3.74 8.75 -11.51
N VAL A 34 2.69 7.97 -11.72
CA VAL A 34 2.51 7.10 -12.88
C VAL A 34 1.29 7.58 -13.65
N VAL A 35 1.45 7.83 -14.95
CA VAL A 35 0.34 8.13 -15.87
C VAL A 35 0.21 6.96 -16.86
N ARG A 36 -0.91 6.25 -16.83
CA ARG A 36 -1.14 5.07 -17.66
C ARG A 36 -2.19 5.36 -18.72
N ASN A 37 -1.84 5.26 -20.00
CA ASN A 37 -2.77 5.41 -21.13
C ASN A 37 -3.62 6.71 -21.08
N GLY A 38 -3.04 7.83 -20.64
CA GLY A 38 -3.75 9.12 -20.54
C GLY A 38 -4.79 9.20 -19.41
N SER A 39 -4.84 8.21 -18.51
CA SER A 39 -5.70 8.25 -17.33
C SER A 39 -5.20 9.24 -16.27
N ARG A 40 -5.99 9.42 -15.20
CA ARG A 40 -5.63 10.30 -14.08
C ARG A 40 -4.28 9.87 -13.46
N PRO A 41 -3.38 10.82 -13.14
CA PRO A 41 -2.09 10.50 -12.53
C PRO A 41 -2.30 9.82 -11.17
N THR A 42 -1.66 8.66 -10.96
CA THR A 42 -1.63 7.96 -9.68
C THR A 42 -0.31 8.26 -8.98
N TYR A 43 -0.38 8.61 -7.71
CA TYR A 43 0.79 8.86 -6.87
C TYR A 43 0.98 7.67 -5.92
N LEU A 44 2.17 7.07 -5.95
CA LEU A 44 2.55 5.91 -5.15
C LEU A 44 3.75 6.28 -4.28
N MET A 45 3.75 5.83 -3.03
CA MET A 45 4.84 6.05 -2.07
C MET A 45 5.42 4.70 -1.65
N ASN A 46 6.75 4.60 -1.59
CA ASN A 46 7.41 3.40 -1.10
C ASN A 46 7.41 3.38 0.44
N LYS A 47 6.33 2.90 1.05
CA LYS A 47 6.15 2.91 2.51
C LYS A 47 6.19 1.50 3.09
N VAL A 48 7.08 1.30 4.06
CA VAL A 48 7.08 0.11 4.92
C VAL A 48 5.95 0.22 5.94
N ALA A 49 4.83 -0.49 5.73
CA ALA A 49 3.68 -0.48 6.65
C ALA A 49 3.90 -1.44 7.84
N THR A 50 4.61 -0.96 8.87
CA THR A 50 4.72 -1.66 10.17
C THR A 50 3.96 -0.87 11.23
N VAL A 51 2.99 -1.51 11.89
CA VAL A 51 2.25 -0.91 13.00
C VAL A 51 3.00 -1.22 14.28
N ARG A 52 3.29 -0.19 15.08
CA ARG A 52 3.93 -0.31 16.40
C ARG A 52 2.91 0.09 17.46
N VAL A 53 2.73 -0.78 18.46
CA VAL A 53 1.80 -0.61 19.59
C VAL A 53 2.59 -0.70 20.89
N ALA A 54 2.04 -0.17 21.99
CA ALA A 54 2.66 -0.18 23.31
C ALA A 54 4.09 0.42 23.32
N ASN A 55 4.22 1.62 22.76
CA ASN A 55 5.47 2.37 22.67
C ASN A 55 6.62 1.59 21.98
N GLY A 56 6.28 0.69 21.03
CA GLY A 56 7.24 -0.08 20.24
C GLY A 56 7.58 -1.47 20.78
N THR A 57 7.01 -1.88 21.92
CA THR A 57 7.23 -3.24 22.48
C THR A 57 6.53 -4.33 21.67
N PHE A 58 5.46 -3.99 20.94
CA PHE A 58 4.80 -4.90 20.03
C PHE A 58 4.73 -4.28 18.62
N ALA A 59 5.16 -5.03 17.62
CA ALA A 59 5.12 -4.60 16.24
C ALA A 59 4.59 -5.73 15.36
N PHE A 60 3.72 -5.37 14.43
CA PHE A 60 3.22 -6.30 13.44
C PHE A 60 3.15 -5.62 12.08
N ARG A 61 3.22 -6.45 11.02
CA ARG A 61 3.05 -5.97 9.65
C ARG A 61 1.58 -5.72 9.39
N ASN A 62 1.28 -4.59 8.74
CA ASN A 62 -0.04 -4.43 8.14
C ASN A 62 -0.16 -5.52 7.05
N PRO A 63 -1.30 -6.22 6.94
CA PRO A 63 -1.52 -7.18 5.87
C PRO A 63 -1.23 -6.52 4.52
N VAL A 64 -0.59 -7.27 3.63
CA VAL A 64 -0.39 -6.83 2.25
C VAL A 64 -1.74 -6.76 1.56
N SER A 65 -2.04 -5.63 0.91
CA SER A 65 -3.20 -5.52 0.02
C SER A 65 -2.90 -6.28 -1.27
N PHE A 66 -3.80 -7.17 -1.68
CA PHE A 66 -3.66 -7.87 -2.96
C PHE A 66 -4.31 -7.10 -4.12
N HIS A 67 -4.93 -5.95 -3.82
CA HIS A 67 -5.50 -5.08 -4.83
C HIS A 67 -4.44 -4.52 -5.79
N SER A 68 -4.67 -4.69 -7.09
CA SER A 68 -3.86 -4.00 -8.09
C SER A 68 -4.23 -2.52 -8.14
N PHE A 69 -3.36 -1.65 -7.63
CA PHE A 69 -3.53 -0.19 -7.75
C PHE A 69 -3.65 0.29 -9.21
N ALA A 70 -3.11 -0.48 -10.16
CA ALA A 70 -3.13 -0.12 -11.58
C ALA A 70 -4.38 -0.61 -12.32
N ARG A 71 -5.07 -1.63 -11.78
CA ARG A 71 -6.26 -2.26 -12.38
C ARG A 71 -7.18 -2.75 -11.26
N PRO A 72 -7.96 -1.85 -10.65
CA PRO A 72 -8.95 -2.27 -9.68
C PRO A 72 -9.99 -3.16 -10.39
N SER A 73 -10.19 -4.37 -9.89
CA SER A 73 -11.21 -5.29 -10.40
C SER A 73 -12.19 -5.66 -9.30
N ILE A 74 -13.46 -5.85 -9.67
CA ILE A 74 -14.52 -6.24 -8.72
C ILE A 74 -14.17 -7.58 -8.09
N ARG A 75 -13.68 -8.53 -8.91
CA ARG A 75 -13.26 -9.84 -8.45
C ARG A 75 -12.15 -9.77 -7.38
N ASP A 76 -11.13 -8.93 -7.60
CA ASP A 76 -10.05 -8.80 -6.62
C ASP A 76 -10.56 -8.15 -5.32
N ALA A 77 -11.51 -7.21 -5.42
CA ALA A 77 -12.16 -6.61 -4.26
C ALA A 77 -13.01 -7.63 -3.47
N GLU A 78 -13.71 -8.54 -4.15
CA GLU A 78 -14.47 -9.63 -3.51
C GLU A 78 -13.53 -10.62 -2.80
N HIS A 79 -12.44 -11.03 -3.45
CA HIS A 79 -11.46 -11.91 -2.83
C HIS A 79 -10.76 -11.25 -1.63
N GLU A 80 -10.44 -9.95 -1.72
CA GLU A 80 -9.82 -9.22 -0.63
C GLU A 80 -10.78 -9.01 0.55
N THR A 81 -12.06 -8.74 0.29
CA THR A 81 -13.06 -8.63 1.35
C THR A 81 -13.31 -9.97 2.03
N ALA A 82 -13.38 -11.08 1.29
CA ALA A 82 -13.47 -12.42 1.87
C ALA A 82 -12.24 -12.78 2.72
N ALA A 83 -11.03 -12.51 2.21
CA ALA A 83 -9.79 -12.73 2.94
C ALA A 83 -9.69 -11.84 4.19
N LEU A 84 -10.18 -10.60 4.12
CA LEU A 84 -10.26 -9.70 5.27
C LEU A 84 -11.18 -10.29 6.35
N ILE A 85 -12.38 -10.73 5.98
CA ILE A 85 -13.34 -11.33 6.92
C ILE A 85 -12.71 -12.53 7.62
N ASP A 86 -12.06 -13.43 6.89
CA ASP A 86 -11.35 -14.58 7.48
C ASP A 86 -10.22 -14.13 8.44
N HIS A 87 -9.43 -13.13 8.03
CA HIS A 87 -8.40 -12.54 8.87
C HIS A 87 -8.95 -11.95 10.18
N LEU A 88 -10.18 -11.40 10.20
CA LEU A 88 -10.79 -10.91 11.45
C LEU A 88 -11.02 -12.03 12.48
N PHE A 89 -11.18 -13.29 12.03
CA PHE A 89 -11.36 -14.43 12.92
C PHE A 89 -10.03 -15.11 13.28
N THR A 90 -9.08 -15.16 12.35
CA THR A 90 -7.87 -16.01 12.49
C THR A 90 -6.63 -15.24 12.93
N HIS A 91 -6.53 -13.95 12.62
CA HIS A 91 -5.28 -13.22 12.78
C HIS A 91 -5.17 -12.48 14.11
N LYS A 92 -4.03 -12.67 14.81
CA LYS A 92 -3.73 -12.09 16.13
C LYS A 92 -3.63 -10.56 16.18
N ASN A 93 -3.62 -9.90 15.01
CA ASN A 93 -3.52 -8.45 14.89
C ASN A 93 -4.89 -7.77 15.00
N HIS A 94 -5.96 -8.57 14.99
CA HIS A 94 -7.32 -8.07 14.98
C HIS A 94 -7.99 -8.31 16.34
N PRO A 95 -8.65 -7.29 16.92
CA PRO A 95 -9.35 -7.46 18.18
C PRO A 95 -10.62 -8.32 18.03
N PRO A 96 -10.82 -9.35 18.88
CA PRO A 96 -11.92 -10.31 18.72
C PRO A 96 -13.33 -9.70 18.89
N PHE A 97 -13.46 -8.51 19.48
CA PHE A 97 -14.76 -7.87 19.68
C PHE A 97 -15.40 -7.41 18.36
N ILE A 98 -14.61 -7.06 17.34
CA ILE A 98 -15.15 -6.68 16.03
C ILE A 98 -15.79 -7.89 15.34
N SER A 99 -15.16 -9.08 15.44
CA SER A 99 -15.71 -10.32 14.90
C SER A 99 -17.06 -10.67 15.56
N ARG A 100 -17.15 -10.45 16.88
CA ARG A 100 -18.42 -10.58 17.63
C ARG A 100 -19.48 -9.59 17.16
N LEU A 101 -19.12 -8.32 16.92
CA LEU A 101 -20.06 -7.30 16.43
C LEU A 101 -20.56 -7.61 15.01
N LEU A 102 -19.70 -8.16 14.15
CA LEU A 102 -20.07 -8.61 12.82
C LEU A 102 -21.11 -9.73 12.86
N ILE A 103 -20.88 -10.76 13.70
CA ILE A 103 -21.84 -11.86 13.89
C ILE A 103 -23.19 -11.35 14.38
N GLN A 104 -23.22 -10.30 15.23
CA GLN A 104 -24.47 -9.76 15.77
C GLN A 104 -25.28 -8.90 14.80
N ARG A 105 -24.67 -8.46 13.69
CA ARG A 105 -25.30 -7.53 12.72
C ARG A 105 -25.49 -8.12 11.33
N MET A 106 -24.97 -9.32 11.08
CA MET A 106 -25.33 -10.16 9.94
C MET A 106 -26.61 -10.94 10.24
#